data_AF-A0A0N0KYJ6-F1
#
_entry.id   AF-A0A0N0KYJ6-F1
#
_cell.length_a   1.000
_cell.length_b   1.000
_cell.length_c   1.000
_cell.angle_alpha   90.00
_cell.angle_beta   90.00
_cell.angle_gamma   90.00
#
_symmetry.space_group_name_H-M   'P 1'
#
loop_
_entity.id
_entity.type
_entity.pdbx_description
1 polymer ?
#
loop_
_entity_poly.entity_id
_entity_poly.type
_entity_poly.pdbx_seq_one_letter_code
_entity_poly.pdbx_strand_id
1 'polypeptide(L)'
;MPRFETWPDAGIGGRIGRGDYAGCWVVAECDQVPFLPPFEYHLILPATELLKEDGSFLLVSGCEDRLNPDGGGLIDLLTDELDVAWSTERADYLAALDAWSEDLEHRIDEERKQQGLRPFDWAAPGGARRHGRWWQGWLSSRRP
;
A
#
# COMPACT_ATOMS: atom_id res chain seq x y z
N MET A 1 6.14 11.03 12.31
CA MET A 1 5.32 9.82 12.15
C MET A 1 4.11 9.85 13.08
N PRO A 2 2.89 9.44 12.65
CA PRO A 2 1.74 9.27 13.55
C PRO A 2 1.97 8.12 14.54
N ARG A 3 1.47 8.27 15.78
CA ARG A 3 1.61 7.23 16.82
C ARG A 3 0.79 6.00 16.46
N PHE A 4 1.33 4.80 16.70
CA PHE A 4 0.64 3.54 16.35
C PHE A 4 -0.74 3.38 16.99
N GLU A 5 -0.94 3.90 18.21
CA GLU A 5 -2.25 3.82 18.88
C GLU A 5 -3.36 4.58 18.15
N THR A 6 -2.97 5.43 17.18
CA THR A 6 -3.89 6.22 16.35
C THR A 6 -4.14 5.61 14.98
N TRP A 7 -3.48 4.49 14.65
CA TRP A 7 -3.68 3.82 13.39
C TRP A 7 -5.03 3.09 13.39
N PRO A 8 -5.80 3.18 12.31
CA PRO A 8 -6.92 2.28 12.08
C PRO A 8 -6.46 0.82 12.02
N ASP A 9 -7.33 -0.11 12.42
CA ASP A 9 -7.05 -1.57 12.37
C ASP A 9 -6.63 -2.09 10.99
N ALA A 10 -6.99 -1.36 9.92
CA ALA A 10 -6.67 -1.73 8.54
C ALA A 10 -5.29 -1.22 8.09
N GLY A 11 -4.77 -0.17 8.74
CA GLY A 11 -3.53 0.50 8.33
C GLY A 11 -3.70 1.97 8.00
N ILE A 12 -2.66 2.54 7.40
CA ILE A 12 -2.54 3.97 7.07
C ILE A 12 -2.05 4.20 5.64
N GLY A 13 -2.36 5.38 5.09
CA GLY A 13 -1.84 5.83 3.80
C GLY A 13 -0.76 6.91 3.99
N GLY A 14 0.15 7.02 3.03
CA GLY A 14 1.18 8.07 3.01
C GLY A 14 1.40 8.63 1.61
N ARG A 15 1.77 9.91 1.52
CA ARG A 15 2.19 10.56 0.26
C ARG A 15 3.70 10.75 0.25
N ILE A 16 4.36 10.31 -0.81
CA ILE A 16 5.80 10.51 -1.01
C ILE A 16 6.07 12.00 -1.30
N GLY A 17 7.01 12.60 -0.57
CA GLY A 17 7.36 14.02 -0.71
C GLY A 17 8.47 14.30 -1.72
N ARG A 18 9.40 13.34 -1.93
CA ARG A 18 10.58 13.55 -2.80
C ARG A 18 10.98 12.31 -3.62
N GLY A 19 11.84 12.55 -4.62
CA GLY A 19 12.33 11.53 -5.56
C GLY A 19 11.40 11.34 -6.76
N ASP A 20 11.67 10.31 -7.56
CA ASP A 20 10.95 10.04 -8.83
C ASP A 20 9.47 9.69 -8.62
N TYR A 21 9.11 9.27 -7.42
CA TYR A 21 7.75 8.92 -7.02
C TYR A 21 7.08 10.01 -6.17
N ALA A 22 7.60 11.24 -6.17
CA ALA A 22 7.00 12.36 -5.46
C ALA A 22 5.53 12.55 -5.87
N GLY A 23 4.66 12.66 -4.86
CA GLY A 23 3.22 12.73 -5.02
C GLY A 23 2.53 11.37 -5.13
N CYS A 24 3.24 10.24 -5.27
CA CYS A 24 2.60 8.92 -5.27
C CYS A 24 2.14 8.50 -3.86
N TRP A 25 1.20 7.54 -3.82
CA TRP A 25 0.72 6.94 -2.57
C TRP A 25 1.56 5.73 -2.16
N VAL A 26 1.68 5.53 -0.85
CA VAL A 26 2.12 4.29 -0.21
C VAL A 26 1.08 3.86 0.82
N VAL A 27 0.94 2.56 1.04
CA VAL A 27 0.07 1.98 2.07
C VAL A 27 0.92 1.20 3.05
N ALA A 28 0.62 1.35 4.34
CA ALA A 28 1.03 0.42 5.37
C ALA A 28 -0.21 -0.33 5.83
N GLU A 29 -0.39 -1.56 5.37
CA GLU A 29 -1.56 -2.39 5.68
C GLU A 29 -1.23 -3.28 6.88
N CYS A 30 -2.08 -3.25 7.91
CA CYS A 30 -1.92 -4.08 9.09
C CYS A 30 -2.45 -5.49 8.82
N ASP A 31 -1.65 -6.50 9.15
CA ASP A 31 -2.09 -7.88 9.01
C ASP A 31 -3.22 -8.18 10.01
N GLN A 32 -4.28 -8.77 9.47
CA GLN A 32 -5.56 -9.00 10.15
C GLN A 32 -5.51 -10.01 11.30
N VAL A 33 -4.33 -10.51 11.71
CA VAL A 33 -4.24 -11.51 12.79
C VAL A 33 -4.50 -10.79 14.10
N PRO A 34 -5.71 -10.93 14.67
CA PRO A 34 -6.08 -10.14 15.80
C PRO A 34 -5.44 -10.80 17.04
N PHE A 35 -4.68 -10.04 17.81
CA PHE A 35 -4.32 -10.31 19.23
C PHE A 35 -3.01 -11.00 19.60
N LEU A 36 -2.00 -11.11 18.74
CA LEU A 36 -0.65 -11.48 19.23
C LEU A 36 0.40 -10.46 18.78
N PRO A 37 0.86 -9.58 19.69
CA PRO A 37 2.07 -8.82 19.47
C PRO A 37 3.25 -9.74 19.08
N PRO A 38 4.16 -9.29 18.20
CA PRO A 38 4.16 -7.97 17.56
C PRO A 38 3.16 -7.88 16.40
N PHE A 39 2.45 -6.75 16.33
CA PHE A 39 1.67 -6.39 15.15
C PHE A 39 2.60 -6.26 13.95
N GLU A 40 2.23 -6.93 12.86
CA GLU A 40 2.96 -6.92 11.59
C GLU A 40 2.15 -6.10 10.58
N TYR A 41 2.85 -5.31 9.78
CA TYR A 41 2.30 -4.56 8.67
C TYR A 41 3.13 -4.85 7.43
N HIS A 42 2.51 -4.77 6.26
CA HIS A 42 3.21 -4.84 4.99
C HIS A 42 3.04 -3.53 4.21
N LEU A 43 4.11 -3.18 3.48
CA LEU A 43 4.14 -1.98 2.68
C LEU A 43 3.70 -2.25 1.25
N ILE A 44 2.78 -1.43 0.77
CA ILE A 44 2.35 -1.42 -0.61
C ILE A 44 2.87 -0.12 -1.24
N LEU A 45 3.72 -0.26 -2.26
CA LEU A 45 4.47 0.84 -2.85
C LEU A 45 3.98 1.13 -4.28
N PRO A 46 4.26 2.33 -4.83
CA PRO A 46 3.84 2.68 -6.19
C PRO A 46 4.64 1.95 -7.29
N ALA A 47 5.68 1.22 -6.92
CA ALA A 47 6.48 0.40 -7.83
C ALA A 47 6.93 -0.88 -7.13
N THR A 48 7.34 -1.89 -7.91
CA THR A 48 7.87 -3.15 -7.37
C THR A 48 9.11 -2.92 -6.51
N GLU A 49 9.95 -1.95 -6.90
CA GLU A 49 11.11 -1.50 -6.15
C GLU A 49 11.13 0.03 -6.06
N LEU A 50 11.55 0.53 -4.91
CA LEU A 50 11.91 1.93 -4.71
C LEU A 50 13.43 2.04 -4.62
N LEU A 51 13.94 3.11 -5.19
CA LEU A 51 15.34 3.47 -5.17
C LEU A 51 15.54 4.76 -4.37
N LYS A 52 16.73 4.92 -3.81
CA LYS A 52 17.20 6.18 -3.24
C LYS A 52 17.50 7.19 -4.34
N GLU A 53 17.71 8.45 -3.95
CA GLU A 53 18.04 9.54 -4.87
C GLU A 53 19.37 9.31 -5.63
N ASP A 54 20.32 8.58 -5.03
CA ASP A 54 21.57 8.17 -5.68
C ASP A 54 21.42 6.97 -6.63
N GLY A 55 20.18 6.47 -6.81
CA GLY A 55 19.85 5.32 -7.65
C GLY A 55 20.11 3.96 -6.99
N SER A 56 20.60 3.94 -5.74
CA SER A 56 20.77 2.68 -5.00
C SER A 56 19.44 2.11 -4.53
N PHE A 57 19.40 0.80 -4.28
CA PHE A 57 18.21 0.11 -3.79
C PHE A 57 17.77 0.64 -2.43
N LEU A 58 16.45 0.87 -2.26
CA LEU A 58 15.85 1.22 -0.98
C LEU A 58 15.03 0.03 -0.43
N LEU A 59 14.02 -0.41 -1.18
CA LEU A 59 12.94 -1.26 -0.66
C LEU A 59 12.18 -1.94 -1.81
N VAL A 60 11.63 -3.13 -1.58
CA VAL A 60 10.62 -3.73 -2.48
C VAL A 60 9.21 -3.63 -1.92
N SER A 61 8.21 -3.57 -2.81
CA SER A 61 6.81 -3.64 -2.40
C SER A 61 6.49 -5.02 -1.81
N GLY A 62 5.65 -5.04 -0.80
CA GLY A 62 5.26 -6.25 -0.06
C GLY A 62 6.23 -6.61 1.08
N CYS A 63 7.22 -5.77 1.39
CA CYS A 63 8.02 -5.98 2.59
C CYS A 63 7.14 -5.85 3.84
N GLU A 64 7.33 -6.80 4.74
CA GLU A 64 6.72 -6.85 6.06
C GLU A 64 7.69 -6.27 7.08
N ASP A 65 7.13 -5.61 8.10
CA ASP A 65 7.87 -5.16 9.25
C ASP A 65 6.97 -5.17 10.49
N ARG A 66 7.60 -5.13 11.66
CA ARG A 66 6.93 -5.10 12.95
C ARG A 66 6.77 -3.68 13.42
N LEU A 67 5.64 -3.39 14.07
CA LEU A 67 5.47 -2.11 14.73
C LEU A 67 6.48 -1.99 15.88
N ASN A 68 7.36 -0.99 15.80
CA ASN A 68 8.35 -0.70 16.84
C ASN A 68 7.93 0.54 17.64
N PRO A 69 7.39 0.40 18.87
CA PRO A 69 6.84 1.51 19.62
C PRO A 69 7.86 2.60 19.98
N ASP A 70 9.15 2.26 20.00
CA ASP A 70 10.25 3.20 20.27
C ASP A 70 10.79 3.91 19.01
N GLY A 71 10.16 3.67 17.85
CA GLY A 71 10.59 4.19 16.54
C GLY A 71 11.54 3.26 15.79
N GLY A 72 11.84 3.60 14.54
CA GLY A 72 12.53 2.78 13.55
C GLY A 72 11.57 1.94 12.70
N GLY A 73 12.15 1.13 11.82
CA GLY A 73 11.40 0.28 10.89
C GLY A 73 11.16 0.93 9.52
N LEU A 74 10.37 0.28 8.69
CA LEU A 74 10.19 0.67 7.29
C LEU A 74 9.38 1.98 7.12
N ILE A 75 8.47 2.30 8.03
CA ILE A 75 7.74 3.58 8.03
C ILE A 75 8.70 4.76 8.22
N ASP A 76 9.57 4.67 9.22
CA ASP A 76 10.56 5.72 9.49
C ASP A 76 11.59 5.78 8.38
N LEU A 77 12.03 4.64 7.84
CA LEU A 77 12.89 4.59 6.66
C LEU A 77 12.28 5.38 5.50
N LEU A 78 11.01 5.14 5.17
CA LEU A 78 10.33 5.86 4.09
C LEU A 78 10.10 7.34 4.41
N THR A 79 9.81 7.66 5.67
CA THR A 79 9.68 9.05 6.12
C THR A 79 11.00 9.80 5.90
N ASP A 80 12.12 9.22 6.30
CA ASP A 80 13.43 9.86 6.24
C ASP A 80 14.02 9.90 4.82
N GLU A 81 13.87 8.81 4.06
CA GLU A 81 14.49 8.65 2.74
C GLU A 81 13.64 9.28 1.62
N LEU A 82 12.32 9.32 1.76
CA LEU A 82 11.39 9.77 0.71
C LEU A 82 10.43 10.89 1.15
N ASP A 83 10.61 11.43 2.35
CA ASP A 83 9.76 12.50 2.92
C ASP A 83 8.27 12.12 2.90
N VAL A 84 7.96 10.88 3.32
CA VAL A 84 6.58 10.39 3.30
C VAL A 84 5.75 11.07 4.39
N ALA A 85 4.71 11.78 3.97
CA ALA A 85 3.68 12.34 4.82
C ALA A 85 2.58 11.30 5.08
N TRP A 86 2.65 10.65 6.24
CA TRP A 86 1.69 9.64 6.68
C TRP A 86 0.42 10.22 7.29
N SER A 87 -0.72 9.58 7.04
CA SER A 87 -2.05 9.99 7.51
C SER A 87 -2.80 8.82 8.15
N THR A 88 -3.38 9.07 9.33
CA THR A 88 -4.28 8.14 10.03
C THR A 88 -5.73 8.29 9.60
N GLU A 89 -6.02 9.24 8.70
CA GLU A 89 -7.36 9.46 8.19
C GLU A 89 -7.79 8.30 7.29
N ARG A 90 -8.96 7.74 7.58
CA ARG A 90 -9.52 6.64 6.79
C ARG A 90 -9.64 7.00 5.31
N ALA A 91 -9.95 8.26 5.00
CA ALA A 91 -10.08 8.71 3.62
C ALA A 91 -8.76 8.59 2.83
N ASP A 92 -7.62 8.91 3.46
CA ASP A 92 -6.31 8.84 2.82
C ASP A 92 -5.84 7.39 2.65
N TYR A 93 -6.10 6.53 3.64
CA TYR A 93 -5.87 5.08 3.49
C TYR A 93 -6.67 4.50 2.32
N LEU A 94 -7.95 4.86 2.19
CA LEU A 94 -8.79 4.40 1.06
C LEU A 94 -8.31 4.95 -0.28
N ALA A 95 -7.92 6.22 -0.33
CA ALA A 95 -7.39 6.83 -1.55
C ALA A 95 -6.06 6.17 -2.00
N ALA A 96 -5.21 5.79 -1.04
CA ALA A 96 -3.97 5.07 -1.31
C ALA A 96 -4.24 3.65 -1.86
N LEU A 97 -5.19 2.92 -1.27
CA LEU A 97 -5.62 1.61 -1.77
C LEU A 97 -6.23 1.69 -3.16
N ASP A 98 -7.10 2.67 -3.41
CA ASP A 98 -7.73 2.84 -4.73
C ASP A 98 -6.68 3.16 -5.80
N ALA A 99 -5.71 4.02 -5.49
CA ALA A 99 -4.60 4.32 -6.41
C ALA A 99 -3.74 3.09 -6.71
N TRP A 100 -3.44 2.26 -5.71
CA TRP A 100 -2.73 1.00 -5.95
C TRP A 100 -3.57 0.02 -6.77
N SER A 101 -4.89 -0.04 -6.55
CA SER A 101 -5.82 -0.83 -7.35
C SER A 101 -5.71 -0.47 -8.83
N GLU A 102 -5.82 0.82 -9.13
CA GLU A 102 -5.84 1.33 -10.50
C GLU A 102 -4.52 1.04 -11.21
N ASP A 103 -3.39 1.21 -10.51
CA ASP A 103 -2.08 0.86 -11.04
C ASP A 103 -1.95 -0.65 -11.30
N LEU A 104 -2.39 -1.50 -10.37
CA LEU A 104 -2.34 -2.95 -10.54
C LEU A 104 -3.23 -3.42 -11.70
N GLU A 105 -4.44 -2.86 -11.82
CA GLU A 105 -5.35 -3.11 -12.94
C GLU A 105 -4.68 -2.74 -14.27
N HIS A 106 -4.06 -1.55 -14.32
CA HIS A 106 -3.34 -1.09 -15.50
C HIS A 106 -2.17 -2.00 -15.88
N ARG A 107 -1.33 -2.39 -14.91
CA ARG A 107 -0.19 -3.30 -15.15
C ARG A 107 -0.64 -4.65 -15.69
N ILE A 108 -1.67 -5.25 -15.10
CA ILE A 108 -2.22 -6.53 -15.55
C ILE A 108 -2.77 -6.41 -16.98
N ASP A 109 -3.47 -5.32 -17.30
CA ASP A 109 -4.00 -5.12 -18.65
C ASP A 109 -2.89 -4.91 -19.70
N GLU A 110 -1.82 -4.18 -19.37
CA GLU A 110 -0.68 -4.04 -20.27
C GLU A 110 0.09 -5.37 -20.45
N GLU A 111 0.28 -6.16 -19.40
CA GLU A 111 0.86 -7.51 -19.51
C GLU A 111 0.02 -8.41 -20.43
N ARG A 112 -1.31 -8.39 -20.26
CA ARG A 112 -2.23 -9.15 -21.10
C ARG A 112 -2.15 -8.73 -22.56
N LYS A 113 -2.10 -7.42 -22.82
CA LYS A 113 -1.96 -6.86 -24.15
C LYS A 113 -0.63 -7.27 -24.81
N GLN A 114 0.47 -7.31 -24.07
CA GLN A 114 1.76 -7.82 -24.55
C GLN A 114 1.69 -9.32 -24.92
N GLN A 115 0.82 -10.07 -24.26
CA GLN A 115 0.53 -11.48 -24.57
C GLN A 115 -0.52 -11.66 -25.69
N GLY A 116 -1.01 -10.58 -26.31
CA GLY A 116 -2.07 -10.62 -27.32
C GLY A 116 -3.46 -10.98 -26.77
N LEU A 117 -3.63 -10.91 -25.45
CA LEU A 117 -4.89 -11.15 -24.77
C LEU A 117 -5.70 -9.85 -24.67
N ARG A 118 -7.02 -9.98 -24.53
CA ARG A 118 -7.90 -8.83 -24.25
C ARG A 118 -7.70 -8.35 -22.80
N PRO A 119 -7.92 -7.04 -22.53
CA PRO A 119 -8.01 -6.52 -21.17
C PRO A 119 -8.99 -7.31 -20.32
N PHE A 120 -8.75 -7.30 -19.03
CA PHE A 120 -9.56 -8.01 -18.07
C PHE A 120 -10.86 -7.26 -17.80
N ASP A 121 -11.94 -8.01 -17.54
CA ASP A 121 -13.21 -7.40 -17.13
C ASP A 121 -13.23 -7.22 -15.61
N TRP A 122 -12.69 -6.10 -15.16
CA TRP A 122 -12.61 -5.74 -13.75
C TRP A 122 -13.99 -5.58 -13.08
N ALA A 123 -15.04 -5.35 -13.85
CA ALA A 123 -16.42 -5.24 -13.36
C ALA A 123 -17.08 -6.62 -13.13
N ALA A 124 -16.51 -7.70 -13.68
CA ALA A 124 -17.02 -9.05 -13.45
C ALA A 124 -16.66 -9.53 -12.02
N PRO A 125 -17.55 -10.27 -11.32
CA PRO A 125 -17.32 -10.73 -9.95
C PRO A 125 -16.06 -11.60 -9.76
N GLY A 126 -15.67 -12.34 -10.81
CA GLY A 126 -14.44 -13.14 -10.82
C GLY A 126 -13.18 -12.31 -11.04
N GLY A 127 -13.32 -11.10 -11.59
CA GLY A 127 -12.20 -10.22 -11.87
C GLY A 127 -11.76 -9.37 -10.69
N ALA A 128 -12.73 -8.71 -10.06
CA ALA A 128 -12.50 -7.91 -8.85
C ALA A 128 -11.89 -8.72 -7.68
N ARG A 129 -12.29 -9.99 -7.50
CA ARG A 129 -11.86 -10.82 -6.36
C ARG A 129 -10.46 -11.40 -6.48
N ARG A 130 -9.95 -11.61 -7.70
CA ARG A 130 -8.73 -12.40 -7.89
C ARG A 130 -7.46 -11.56 -7.92
N HIS A 131 -7.57 -10.26 -8.21
CA HIS A 131 -6.39 -9.45 -8.56
C HIS A 131 -6.39 -7.98 -8.11
N GLY A 132 -7.37 -7.45 -7.36
CA GLY A 132 -7.23 -6.04 -6.95
C GLY A 132 -8.34 -5.35 -6.19
N ARG A 133 -9.54 -5.92 -5.99
CA ARG A 133 -10.62 -5.23 -5.23
C ARG A 133 -11.19 -6.06 -4.09
N TRP A 134 -10.40 -7.00 -3.58
CA TRP A 134 -10.82 -7.84 -2.45
C TRP A 134 -11.07 -7.00 -1.18
N TRP A 135 -10.30 -5.93 -0.94
CA TRP A 135 -10.54 -5.03 0.19
C TRP A 135 -11.83 -4.22 0.05
N GLN A 136 -12.29 -3.86 -1.15
CA GLN A 136 -13.55 -3.11 -1.31
C GLN A 136 -14.74 -3.94 -0.82
N GLY A 137 -14.75 -5.25 -1.12
CA GLY A 137 -15.74 -6.18 -0.58
C GLY A 137 -15.64 -6.39 0.94
N TRP A 138 -14.43 -6.48 1.47
CA TRP A 138 -14.16 -6.66 2.90
C TRP A 138 -14.47 -5.40 3.74
N LEU A 139 -14.18 -4.20 3.24
CA LEU A 139 -14.53 -2.92 3.88
C LEU A 139 -16.04 -2.67 3.86
N SER A 140 -16.72 -3.11 2.81
CA SER A 140 -18.18 -3.03 2.71
C SER A 140 -18.89 -3.90 3.75
N SER A 141 -18.31 -5.05 4.09
CA SER A 141 -18.84 -5.95 5.13
C SER A 141 -18.48 -5.53 6.57
N ARG A 142 -17.67 -4.47 6.73
CA ARG A 142 -17.27 -3.91 8.05
C ARG A 142 -17.95 -2.57 8.38
N ARG A 143 -18.94 -2.14 7.60
CA ARG A 143 -19.81 -1.02 8.01
C ARG A 143 -20.81 -1.54 9.08
N PRO A 144 -21.04 -0.81 10.19
CA PRO A 144 -22.17 -1.06 11.07
C PRO A 144 -23.51 -0.80 10.35
#